data_AF-A0A5A7MY27-F1
#
_entry.id   AF-A0A5A7MY27-F1
#
_cell.length_a   1.000
_cell.length_b   1.000
_cell.length_c   1.000
_cell.angle_alpha   90.00
_cell.angle_beta   90.00
_cell.angle_gamma   90.00
#
_symmetry.space_group_name_H-M   'P 1'
#
loop_
_entity.id
_entity.type
_entity.pdbx_description
1 polymer ?
#
loop_
_entity_poly.entity_id
_entity_poly.type
_entity_poly.pdbx_seq_one_letter_code
_entity_poly.pdbx_strand_id
1 'polypeptide(L)' 'MKTDHRSMTTSIKGVFAAGDIVRGASLVVWAVRDGQDAASAIDRYLKDQRNPKPETQPDRTMALETVS' A
#
# COMPACT_ATOMS: atom_id res chain seq x y z
N MET A 1 -6.81 16.00 1.82
CA MET A 1 -5.91 14.85 2.02
C MET A 1 -6.04 13.95 0.80
N LYS A 2 -4.95 13.63 0.09
CA LYS A 2 -5.02 12.85 -1.15
C LYS A 2 -4.81 11.38 -0.79
N THR A 3 -5.90 10.62 -0.83
CA THR A 3 -5.97 9.21 -0.43
C THR A 3 -6.44 8.40 -1.63
N ASP A 4 -5.74 7.31 -1.94
CA ASP A 4 -6.18 6.41 -3.00
C ASP A 4 -7.32 5.54 -2.49
N HIS A 5 -8.52 5.70 -3.08
CA HIS A 5 -9.74 5.05 -2.59
C HIS A 5 -9.70 3.52 -2.67
N ARG A 6 -8.75 2.92 -3.42
CA ARG A 6 -8.62 1.46 -3.51
C ARG A 6 -7.65 0.87 -2.50
N SER A 7 -6.71 1.66 -1.99
CA SER A 7 -5.68 1.17 -1.06
C SER A 7 -5.76 1.82 0.32
N MET A 8 -6.59 2.87 0.48
CA MET A 8 -6.70 3.69 1.70
C MET A 8 -5.37 4.28 2.16
N THR A 9 -4.35 4.27 1.29
CA THR A 9 -3.03 4.80 1.55
C THR A 9 -3.03 6.29 1.28
N THR A 10 -2.30 7.00 2.14
CA THR A 10 -2.04 8.43 1.96
C THR A 10 -0.74 8.61 1.16
N SER A 11 -0.40 9.86 0.84
CA SER A 11 0.91 10.20 0.25
C SER A 11 2.12 9.76 1.08
N ILE A 12 1.93 9.41 2.36
CA ILE A 12 2.99 8.96 3.25
C ILE A 12 2.94 7.44 3.35
N LYS A 13 4.07 6.77 3.06
CA LYS A 13 4.20 5.30 3.17
C LYS A 13 3.92 4.85 4.60
N GLY A 14 3.03 3.87 4.75
CA GLY A 14 2.64 3.32 6.05
C GLY A 14 1.55 4.09 6.79
N VAL A 15 1.05 5.21 6.24
CA VAL A 15 -0.08 5.96 6.81
C VAL A 15 -1.34 5.69 5.98
N PHE A 16 -2.38 5.23 6.65
CA PHE A 16 -3.68 4.88 6.07
C PHE A 16 -4.78 5.77 6.68
N ALA A 17 -5.83 6.06 5.92
CA ALA A 17 -6.99 6.79 6.40
C ALA A 17 -8.28 6.20 5.85
N ALA A 18 -9.34 6.25 6.64
CA ALA A 18 -10.65 5.68 6.32
C ALA A 18 -11.80 6.53 6.84
N GLY A 19 -12.99 6.35 6.27
CA GLY A 19 -14.22 7.02 6.71
C GLY A 19 -14.39 8.44 6.16
N ASP A 20 -15.14 9.28 6.88
CA ASP A 20 -15.57 10.60 6.40
C ASP A 20 -14.41 11.55 6.06
N ILE A 21 -13.23 11.33 6.65
CA ILE A 21 -12.01 12.10 6.35
C ILE A 21 -11.46 11.84 4.93
N VAL A 22 -11.88 10.74 4.30
CA VAL A 22 -11.47 10.30 2.96
C VAL A 22 -12.55 10.57 1.91
N ARG A 23 -13.83 10.36 2.26
CA ARG A 23 -14.95 10.39 1.30
C ARG A 23 -15.90 11.57 1.47
N GLY A 24 -15.77 12.36 2.54
CA GLY A 24 -16.79 13.32 2.97
C GLY A 24 -17.93 12.62 3.75
N ALA A 25 -18.79 13.41 4.39
CA ALA A 25 -19.86 12.89 5.26
C ALA A 25 -20.73 11.85 4.53
N SER A 26 -20.72 10.60 5.03
CA SER A 26 -21.44 9.46 4.46
C SER A 26 -22.17 8.65 5.54
N LEU A 27 -22.96 7.65 5.13
CA LEU A 27 -23.66 6.76 6.06
C LEU A 27 -22.65 5.92 6.87
N VAL A 28 -22.93 5.69 8.15
CA VAL A 28 -22.08 4.92 9.09
C VAL A 28 -21.67 3.55 8.54
N VAL A 29 -22.54 2.89 7.78
CA VAL A 29 -22.24 1.58 7.16
C VAL A 29 -21.04 1.64 6.20
N TRP A 30 -20.86 2.75 5.49
CA TRP A 30 -19.73 2.96 4.60
C TRP A 30 -18.44 3.20 5.39
N ALA A 31 -18.52 3.90 6.52
CA ALA A 31 -17.36 4.07 7.40
C ALA A 31 -16.89 2.72 7.97
N VAL A 32 -17.82 1.82 8.31
CA VAL A 32 -17.48 0.46 8.77
C VAL A 32 -16.80 -0.34 7.66
N ARG A 33 -17.32 -0.27 6.43
CA ARG A 33 -16.71 -0.95 5.28
C ARG A 33 -15.30 -0.43 5.00
N ASP A 34 -15.15 0.89 4.95
CA ASP A 34 -13.86 1.54 4.74
C ASP A 34 -12.85 1.17 5.86
N GLY A 35 -13.31 1.02 7.11
CA GLY A 35 -12.49 0.53 8.21
C GLY A 35 -11.95 -0.90 7.99
N GLN A 36 -12.77 -1.81 7.45
CA GLN A 36 -12.33 -3.18 7.12
C GLN A 36 -11.32 -3.21 5.97
N ASP A 37 -11.54 -2.38 4.95
CA ASP A 37 -10.64 -2.27 3.80
C ASP A 37 -9.28 -1.67 4.23
N ALA A 38 -9.27 -0.66 5.11
CA ALA A 38 -8.05 -0.12 5.71
C ALA A 38 -7.29 -1.15 6.57
N ALA A 39 -7.99 -1.91 7.42
CA ALA A 39 -7.36 -2.96 8.23
C ALA A 39 -6.69 -4.03 7.36
N SER A 40 -7.34 -4.43 6.26
CA SER A 40 -6.78 -5.38 5.30
C SER A 40 -5.53 -4.83 4.59
N ALA A 41 -5.52 -3.53 4.27
CA ALA A 41 -4.36 -2.87 3.67
C ALA A 41 -3.18 -2.77 4.66
N ILE A 42 -3.45 -2.47 5.93
CA ILE A 42 -2.44 -2.44 7.01
C ILE A 42 -1.83 -3.82 7.21
N ASP A 43 -2.64 -4.89 7.27
CA ASP A 43 -2.16 -6.27 7.44
C ASP A 43 -1.23 -6.68 6.28
N ARG A 44 -1.60 -6.36 5.04
CA ARG A 44 -0.73 -6.61 3.87
C ARG A 44 0.57 -5.84 3.95
N TYR A 45 0.51 -4.56 4.31
CA TYR A 45 1.70 -3.72 4.46
C TYR A 45 2.65 -4.27 5.52
N LEU A 46 2.14 -4.69 6.68
CA LEU A 46 2.96 -5.29 7.75
C LEU A 46 3.56 -6.64 7.33
N LYS A 47 2.83 -7.47 6.57
CA LYS A 47 3.35 -8.74 6.03
C LYS A 47 4.49 -8.51 5.04
N ASP A 48 4.36 -7.54 4.15
CA ASP A 48 5.41 -7.17 3.20
C ASP A 48 6.64 -6.60 3.90
N GLN A 49 6.48 -5.82 4.97
CA GLN A 49 7.60 -5.34 5.80
C GLN A 49 8.31 -6.46 6.55
N ARG A 50 7.56 -7.47 7.01
CA ARG A 50 8.11 -8.61 7.76
C ARG A 50 8.83 -9.63 6.89
N ASN A 51 8.42 -9.75 5.62
CA ASN A 51 9.06 -10.64 4.65
C ASN A 51 9.42 -9.85 3.40
N PRO A 52 10.47 -9.00 3.47
CA PRO A 52 10.92 -8.27 2.29
C PRO A 52 11.23 -9.30 1.21
N LYS A 53 10.49 -9.25 0.09
CA LYS A 53 10.83 -10.06 -1.07
C LYS A 53 12.31 -9.78 -1.36
N PRO A 54 13.13 -10.83 -1.57
CA PRO A 54 14.52 -10.63 -1.91
C PRO A 54 14.54 -9.71 -3.13
N GLU A 55 15.23 -8.58 -2.98
CA GLU A 55 15.39 -7.60 -4.04
C GLU A 55 15.79 -8.36 -5.31
N THR A 56 14.99 -8.22 -6.37
CA THR A 56 15.25 -8.84 -7.65
C THR A 56 16.66 -8.49 -8.05
N GLN A 57 17.57 -9.45 -7.91
CA GLN A 57 18.98 -9.29 -8.23
C GLN A 57 19.05 -8.81 -9.68
N PRO A 58 19.69 -7.66 -9.97
CA PRO A 58 19.77 -7.17 -11.33
C PRO A 58 20.35 -8.28 -12.21
N ASP A 59 19.65 -8.53 -13.31
CA ASP A 59 19.92 -9.59 -14.26
C ASP A 59 21.41 -9.57 -14.65
N ARG A 60 22.16 -10.57 -14.16
CA ARG A 60 23.60 -10.70 -14.39
C ARG A 60 23.94 -10.81 -15.88
N THR A 61 22.95 -11.04 -16.73
CA THR A 61 23.08 -11.07 -18.19
C THR A 61 23.61 -9.74 -18.75
N MET A 62 23.29 -8.59 -18.14
CA MET A 62 23.76 -7.28 -18.61
C MET A 62 25.24 -6.98 -18.25
N ALA A 63 25.84 -7.69 -17.30
CA ALA A 63 27.20 -7.41 -16.83
C ALA A 63 28.29 -8.06 -17.72
N LEU A 64 27.94 -9.09 -18.49
CA LEU A 64 28.88 -9.83 -19.33
C LEU A 64 29.02 -9.23 -20.74
N GLU A 65 28.10 -8.38 -21.18
CA GLU A 65 28.18 -7.72 -22.50
C GLU A 65 29.08 -6.48 -22.51
N THR A 66 29.51 -5.96 -21.35
CA THR A 66 30.42 -4.80 -21.26
C THR A 66 31.90 -5.20 -21.24
N VAL A 67 32.23 -6.49 -21.23
CA VAL A 67 33.62 -7.01 -21.13
C VAL A 67 34.08 -7.76 -22.40
N SER A 68 33.38 -7.61 -23.53
CA SER A 68 33.80 -8.08 -24.86
C SER A 68 33.92 -6.92 -25.83
#